data_AF-A0A1H0YYQ4-F1
#
_entry.id   AF-A0A1H0YYQ4-F1
#
_cell.length_a   1.000
_cell.length_b   1.000
_cell.length_c   1.000
_cell.angle_alpha   90.00
_cell.angle_beta   90.00
_cell.angle_gamma   90.00
#
_symmetry.space_group_name_H-M   'P 1'
#
loop_
_entity.id
_entity.type
_entity.pdbx_description
1 polymer ?
#
loop_
_entity_poly.entity_id
_entity_poly.type
_entity_poly.pdbx_seq_one_letter_code
_entity_poly.pdbx_strand_id
1 'polypeptide(L)'
;MSPRPGDDGGWARSWHDALTAAELDLDETEAMLARLHASGDAALDPPAPWRPPTGLGPLPVGEADRARAILARHHQVALGLTAAMSGNRQHRRVTASAAQRPAASPVYIDTAV
;
A
#
# COMPACT_ATOMS: atom_id res chain seq x y z
N MET A 1 -26.88 -23.13 15.49
CA MET A 1 -26.78 -22.33 16.72
C MET A 1 -27.21 -20.92 16.34
N SER A 2 -28.47 -20.56 16.60
CA SER A 2 -29.00 -19.25 16.22
C SER A 2 -28.53 -18.18 17.22
N PRO A 3 -28.19 -16.96 16.77
CA PRO A 3 -27.78 -15.87 17.66
C PRO A 3 -28.87 -15.53 18.67
N ARG A 4 -28.47 -15.19 19.89
CA ARG A 4 -29.38 -14.62 20.88
C ARG A 4 -29.67 -13.17 20.44
N PRO A 5 -30.90 -12.64 20.59
CA PRO A 5 -31.29 -11.31 20.08
C PRO A 5 -30.53 -10.08 20.66
N GLY A 6 -29.44 -10.28 21.41
CA GLY A 6 -28.47 -9.24 21.80
C GLY A 6 -27.08 -9.40 21.16
N ASP A 7 -26.77 -10.56 20.57
CA ASP A 7 -25.48 -10.85 19.92
C ASP A 7 -25.35 -10.09 18.59
N ASP A 8 -26.46 -9.89 17.88
CA ASP A 8 -26.51 -9.20 16.58
C ASP A 8 -25.98 -7.76 16.68
N GLY A 9 -26.29 -7.05 17.77
CA GLY A 9 -25.79 -5.70 18.02
C GLY A 9 -24.31 -5.67 18.42
N GLY A 10 -23.84 -6.69 19.13
CA GLY A 10 -22.42 -6.85 19.49
C GLY A 10 -21.54 -7.11 18.27
N TRP A 11 -22.01 -7.97 17.36
CA TRP A 11 -21.32 -8.22 16.09
C TRP A 11 -21.36 -7.02 15.14
N ALA A 12 -22.49 -6.33 15.06
CA ALA A 12 -22.58 -5.11 14.25
C ALA A 12 -21.55 -4.06 14.68
N ARG A 13 -21.40 -3.84 16.00
CA ARG A 13 -20.36 -2.95 16.53
C ARG A 13 -18.96 -3.48 16.24
N SER A 14 -18.72 -4.77 16.45
CA SER A 14 -17.40 -5.38 16.20
C SER A 14 -16.98 -5.26 14.73
N TRP A 15 -17.91 -5.43 13.79
CA TRP A 15 -17.70 -5.17 12.36
C TRP A 15 -17.42 -3.71 12.08
N HIS A 16 -18.21 -2.81 12.65
CA HIS A 16 -18.00 -1.37 12.48
C HIS A 16 -16.61 -0.94 12.95
N ASP A 17 -16.20 -1.39 14.13
CA ASP A 17 -14.89 -1.08 14.72
C ASP A 17 -13.76 -1.68 13.88
N ALA A 18 -13.92 -2.93 13.41
CA ALA A 18 -12.93 -3.58 12.56
C ALA A 18 -12.78 -2.91 11.19
N LEU A 19 -13.87 -2.49 10.55
CA LEU A 19 -13.84 -1.78 9.28
C LEU A 19 -13.26 -0.37 9.45
N THR A 20 -13.54 0.30 10.57
CA THR A 20 -12.95 1.62 10.88
C THR A 20 -11.45 1.52 11.09
N ALA A 21 -10.97 0.51 11.83
CA ALA A 21 -9.54 0.28 11.99
C ALA A 21 -8.86 -0.02 10.63
N ALA A 22 -9.49 -0.86 9.79
CA ALA A 22 -8.97 -1.17 8.46
C ALA A 22 -8.91 0.06 7.54
N GLU A 23 -9.89 0.95 7.62
CA GLU A 23 -9.88 2.21 6.87
C GLU A 23 -8.75 3.13 7.30
N LEU A 24 -8.51 3.28 8.61
CA LEU A 24 -7.42 4.10 9.14
C LEU A 24 -6.04 3.59 8.68
N ASP A 25 -5.81 2.28 8.78
CA ASP A 25 -4.57 1.64 8.30
C ASP A 25 -4.38 1.85 6.78
N LEU A 26 -5.48 1.82 6.02
CA LEU A 26 -5.46 2.00 4.58
C LEU A 26 -5.17 3.45 4.18
N ASP A 27 -5.79 4.42 4.87
CA ASP A 27 -5.54 5.86 4.66
C ASP A 27 -4.07 6.20 4.93
N GLU A 28 -3.50 5.66 6.01
CA GLU A 28 -2.07 5.81 6.33
C GLU A 28 -1.20 5.21 5.23
N THR A 29 -1.50 3.98 4.78
CA THR A 29 -0.76 3.30 3.72
C THR A 29 -0.80 4.07 2.39
N GLU A 30 -1.97 4.60 2.00
CA GLU A 30 -2.13 5.41 0.80
C GLU A 30 -1.33 6.71 0.88
N ALA A 31 -1.34 7.39 2.02
CA ALA A 31 -0.54 8.59 2.25
C ALA A 31 0.97 8.30 2.16
N MET A 32 1.42 7.17 2.73
CA MET A 32 2.79 6.71 2.65
C MET A 32 3.22 6.44 1.20
N LEU A 33 2.38 5.76 0.41
CA LEU A 33 2.64 5.53 -1.02
C LEU A 33 2.70 6.84 -1.81
N ALA A 34 1.79 7.78 -1.53
CA ALA A 34 1.81 9.09 -2.18
C ALA A 34 3.11 9.86 -1.89
N ARG A 35 3.58 9.83 -0.63
CA ARG A 35 4.86 10.43 -0.23
C ARG A 35 6.05 9.77 -0.90
N LEU A 36 6.06 8.44 -0.98
CA LEU A 36 7.09 7.67 -1.68
C LEU A 36 7.15 8.07 -3.16
N HIS A 37 6.00 8.23 -3.83
CA HIS A 37 5.96 8.68 -5.22
C HIS A 37 6.45 10.12 -5.40
N ALA A 38 6.10 11.02 -4.48
CA ALA A 38 6.44 12.45 -4.60
C ALA A 38 7.92 12.75 -4.31
N SER A 39 8.50 12.08 -3.31
CA SER A 39 9.82 12.44 -2.77
C SER A 39 10.88 11.35 -2.91
N GLY A 40 10.48 10.12 -3.27
CA GLY A 40 11.37 8.96 -3.28
C GLY A 40 11.85 8.52 -1.89
N ASP A 41 11.39 9.19 -0.84
CA ASP A 41 11.83 8.99 0.53
C ASP A 41 10.64 8.59 1.42
N ALA A 42 10.71 7.36 1.91
CA ALA A 42 9.82 6.82 2.91
C ALA A 42 10.67 6.03 3.90
N ALA A 43 11.40 6.74 4.77
CA ALA A 43 11.90 6.16 6.00
C ALA A 43 10.68 5.75 6.84
N LEU A 44 10.49 4.45 7.02
CA LEU A 44 9.34 3.87 7.71
C LEU A 44 9.85 2.89 8.76
N ASP A 45 9.32 3.02 9.97
CA ASP A 45 9.36 1.92 10.91
C ASP A 45 8.53 0.76 10.34
N PRO A 46 8.96 -0.50 10.54
CA PRO A 46 8.20 -1.64 10.08
C PRO A 46 6.81 -1.62 10.75
N PRO A 47 5.71 -1.71 9.97
CA PRO A 47 4.38 -1.70 10.54
C PRO A 47 4.18 -2.91 11.45
N ALA A 48 3.30 -2.74 12.45
CA ALA A 48 2.90 -3.87 13.29
C ALA A 48 2.35 -5.01 12.41
N PRO A 49 2.64 -6.28 12.73
CA PRO A 49 2.14 -7.40 11.96
C PRO A 49 0.61 -7.41 11.99
N TRP A 50 0.00 -7.48 10.81
CA TRP A 50 -1.46 -7.50 10.68
C TRP A 50 -2.06 -8.68 11.44
N ARG A 51 -3.09 -8.39 12.24
CA ARG A 51 -3.84 -9.39 12.99
C ARG A 51 -5.28 -9.38 12.50
N PRO A 52 -5.78 -10.50 11.93
CA PRO A 52 -7.15 -10.56 11.48
C PRO A 52 -8.10 -10.37 12.67
N PRO A 53 -9.12 -9.50 12.56
CA PRO A 53 -10.08 -9.31 13.63
C PRO A 53 -10.88 -10.60 13.88
N THR A 54 -10.96 -11.00 15.15
CA THR A 54 -11.65 -12.24 15.57
C THR A 54 -13.02 -11.94 16.15
N GLY A 55 -13.94 -12.91 16.08
CA GLY A 55 -15.24 -12.79 16.75
C GLY A 55 -16.25 -11.89 16.02
N LEU A 56 -16.01 -11.57 14.75
CA LEU A 56 -16.87 -10.67 13.97
C LEU A 56 -18.26 -11.23 13.69
N GLY A 57 -18.46 -12.56 13.74
CA GLY A 57 -19.75 -13.14 13.37
C GLY A 57 -20.12 -12.84 11.90
N PRO A 58 -21.40 -13.01 11.49
CA PRO A 58 -21.85 -12.71 10.14
C PRO A 58 -21.78 -11.20 9.84
N LEU A 59 -21.43 -10.85 8.60
CA LEU A 59 -21.36 -9.46 8.14
C LEU A 59 -22.77 -8.81 8.13
N PRO A 60 -22.98 -7.68 8.83
CA PRO A 60 -24.24 -6.94 8.77
C PRO A 60 -24.51 -6.39 7.37
N VAL A 61 -25.77 -6.44 6.95
CA VAL A 61 -26.17 -5.96 5.61
C VAL A 61 -25.81 -4.48 5.38
N GLY A 62 -25.87 -3.65 6.42
CA GLY A 62 -25.54 -2.22 6.34
C GLY A 62 -24.05 -1.92 6.14
N GLU A 63 -23.16 -2.86 6.49
CA GLU A 63 -21.70 -2.70 6.36
C GLU A 63 -21.15 -3.35 5.08
N ALA A 64 -21.99 -4.06 4.32
CA ALA A 64 -21.56 -4.84 3.16
C ALA A 64 -20.95 -3.97 2.05
N ASP A 65 -21.57 -2.83 1.74
CA ASP A 65 -21.07 -1.93 0.69
C ASP A 65 -19.80 -1.21 1.12
N ARG A 66 -19.70 -0.82 2.39
CA ARG A 66 -18.48 -0.24 2.97
C ARG A 66 -17.32 -1.25 2.91
N ALA A 67 -17.54 -2.49 3.34
CA ALA A 67 -16.54 -3.54 3.26
C ALA A 67 -16.04 -3.79 1.83
N ARG A 68 -16.94 -3.77 0.83
CA ARG A 68 -16.56 -3.89 -0.59
C ARG A 68 -15.73 -2.71 -1.06
N ALA A 69 -16.08 -1.48 -0.67
CA ALA A 69 -15.33 -0.28 -1.03
C ALA A 69 -13.90 -0.32 -0.46
N ILE A 70 -13.76 -0.70 0.81
CA ILE A 70 -12.45 -0.91 1.45
C ILE A 70 -11.64 -1.96 0.69
N LEU A 71 -12.23 -3.12 0.41
CA LEU A 71 -11.54 -4.20 -0.32
C LEU A 71 -11.05 -3.75 -1.70
N ALA A 72 -11.86 -2.97 -2.42
CA ALA A 72 -11.46 -2.43 -3.71
C ALA A 72 -10.24 -1.50 -3.60
N ARG A 73 -10.21 -0.62 -2.59
CA ARG A 73 -9.06 0.26 -2.31
C ARG A 73 -7.81 -0.54 -1.94
N HIS A 74 -7.93 -1.57 -1.09
CA HIS A 74 -6.82 -2.48 -0.77
C HIS A 74 -6.20 -3.09 -2.04
N HIS A 75 -7.02 -3.49 -3.00
CA HIS A 75 -6.52 -4.04 -4.26
C HIS A 75 -5.76 -2.99 -5.08
N GLN A 76 -6.24 -1.75 -5.14
CA GLN A 76 -5.53 -0.67 -5.82
C GLN A 76 -4.17 -0.37 -5.18
N VAL A 77 -4.12 -0.33 -3.84
CA VAL A 77 -2.87 -0.17 -3.07
C VAL A 77 -1.89 -1.31 -3.36
N ALA A 78 -2.35 -2.56 -3.37
CA ALA A 78 -1.51 -3.72 -3.67
C ALA A 78 -0.92 -3.67 -5.10
N LEU A 79 -1.72 -3.25 -6.07
CA LEU A 79 -1.28 -3.05 -7.46
C LEU A 79 -0.25 -1.92 -7.56
N GLY A 80 -0.51 -0.78 -6.90
CA GLY A 80 0.41 0.36 -6.85
C GLY A 80 1.76 -0.01 -6.23
N LEU A 81 1.75 -0.76 -5.13
CA LEU A 81 2.96 -1.25 -4.48
C LEU A 81 3.77 -2.18 -5.40
N THR A 82 3.10 -3.09 -6.10
CA THR A 82 3.75 -4.00 -7.06
C THR A 82 4.41 -3.23 -8.21
N ALA A 83 3.74 -2.20 -8.72
CA ALA A 83 4.28 -1.32 -9.75
C ALA A 83 5.51 -0.54 -9.25
N ALA A 84 5.44 0.04 -8.05
CA ALA A 84 6.55 0.77 -7.43
C ALA A 84 7.77 -0.14 -7.21
N MET A 85 7.56 -1.37 -6.70
CA MET A 85 8.63 -2.36 -6.54
C MET A 85 9.29 -2.73 -7.87
N SER A 86 8.50 -2.86 -8.94
CA SER A 86 9.01 -3.19 -10.28
C SER A 86 9.85 -2.04 -10.87
N GLY A 87 9.39 -0.80 -10.74
CA GLY A 87 10.13 0.39 -11.15
C GLY A 87 11.46 0.54 -10.40
N ASN A 88 11.48 0.30 -9.09
CA ASN A 88 12.70 0.35 -8.28
C ASN A 88 13.73 -0.70 -8.75
N ARG A 89 13.31 -1.93 -9.05
CA ARG A 89 14.20 -2.97 -9.60
C ARG A 89 14.82 -2.54 -10.94
N GLN A 90 14.05 -1.90 -11.81
CA GLN A 90 14.57 -1.41 -13.09
C GLN A 90 15.56 -0.26 -12.90
N HIS A 91 15.26 0.71 -12.03
CA HIS A 91 16.19 1.78 -11.68
C HIS A 91 17.51 1.23 -11.11
N ARG A 92 17.45 0.22 -10.24
CA ARG A 92 18.65 -0.45 -9.70
C ARG A 92 19.48 -1.13 -10.79
N ARG A 93 18.86 -1.73 -11.81
CA ARG A 93 19.58 -2.32 -12.95
C ARG A 93 20.25 -1.26 -13.83
N VAL A 94 19.57 -0.15 -14.12
CA VAL A 94 20.12 0.94 -14.94
C VAL A 94 21.28 1.64 -14.21
N THR A 95 21.11 1.97 -12.93
CA THR A 95 22.19 2.56 -12.12
C THR A 95 23.38 1.62 -11.97
N ALA A 96 23.16 0.33 -11.74
CA ALA A 96 24.24 -0.66 -11.69
C ALA A 96 24.99 -0.79 -13.02
N SER A 97 24.29 -0.72 -14.16
CA SER A 97 24.95 -0.78 -15.49
C SER A 97 25.66 0.52 -15.88
N ALA A 98 25.16 1.68 -15.44
CA ALA A 98 25.83 2.97 -15.61
C ALA A 98 27.12 3.05 -14.78
N ALA A 99 27.11 2.56 -13.53
CA ALA A 99 28.29 2.51 -12.67
C ALA A 99 29.40 1.59 -13.20
N GLN A 100 29.04 0.57 -13.99
CA GLN A 100 29.99 -0.37 -14.62
C GLN A 100 30.50 0.13 -15.98
N ARG A 101 29.99 1.24 -16.51
CA ARG A 101 30.43 1.79 -17.80
C ARG A 101 31.69 2.63 -17.58
N PRO A 102 32.82 2.34 -18.25
CA PRO A 102 34.00 3.20 -18.16
C PRO A 102 33.65 4.61 -18.64
N ALA A 103 34.16 5.64 -17.95
CA ALA A 103 33.93 7.03 -18.30
C ALA A 103 34.31 7.23 -19.78
N ALA A 104 33.36 7.66 -20.60
CA ALA A 104 33.64 8.01 -21.98
C ALA A 104 34.62 9.19 -21.98
N SER A 105 35.81 8.98 -22.55
CA SER A 105 36.82 10.04 -22.65
C SER A 105 36.22 11.18 -23.48
N PRO A 106 36.16 12.43 -22.97
CA PRO A 106 35.66 13.55 -23.74
C PRO A 106 36.55 13.78 -24.95
N VAL A 107 35.96 13.74 -26.14
CA VAL A 107 36.62 14.07 -27.41
C VAL A 107 36.34 15.55 -27.68
N TYR A 108 37.37 16.39 -27.55
CA TYR A 108 37.29 17.80 -27.94
C TYR A 108 37.52 17.90 -29.46
N ILE A 109 36.56 18.47 -30.17
CA ILE A 109 36.69 18.82 -31.58
C ILE A 109 37.10 20.29 -31.64
N ASP A 110 38.32 20.55 -32.08
CA ASP A 110 38.78 21.91 -32.37
C ASP A 110 38.26 22.29 -33.76
N THR A 111 37.29 23.21 -33.79
CA THR A 111 36.81 23.81 -35.04
C THR A 111 37.65 25.05 -35.30
N ALA A 112 38.65 24.93 -36.16
CA ALA A 112 39.33 26.08 -36.73
C ALA A 112 38.32 26.88 -37.59
N VAL A 113 38.17 28.16 -37.28
CA VAL A 113 37.40 29.16 -38.05
C VAL A 113 38.26 29.70 -39.18
#